data_AF-A0A520SZX9-F1
#
_entry.id   AF-A0A520SZX9-F1
#
_cell.length_a   1.000
_cell.length_b   1.000
_cell.length_c   1.000
_cell.angle_alpha   90.00
_cell.angle_beta   90.00
_cell.angle_gamma   90.00
#
_symmetry.space_group_name_H-M   'P 1'
#
loop_
_entity.id
_entity.type
_entity.pdbx_description
1 polymer ?
#
loop_
_entity_poly.entity_id
_entity_poly.type
_entity_poly.pdbx_seq_one_letter_code
_entity_poly.pdbx_strand_id
1 'polypeptide(L)'
;MKYLSCLYVLISVGVLGVSASAQPNIIYINADDLGVMDVGFNNSAYRTPNLDRLRAEGMLFTAAYAPAANCAPSRACVFSGQYAPRHGIYTVGSAARGHASYRKLIPIKNRVYLNREVLTLSEVLREGGYKTIHLGKWHLGEDPTLQGFDINVGGYGLGSPKGGYFIPVKGEVATYNDRYPPGTHIADIFADQAVTFIKANKADRFFMHMAYYLIHTPIQAVPGLVEKYGDAKDRRAAYASMIEKMDESIGKILEELDAQGLRERTLVLFSSDNGAHSALSSQKPYRSGKGSYFEGGIREPLVVRWPGKVKTGSRCDVPVMGIDFFPTFLEAADIPVPEGKVLDGVSLMPLLAESGHFPERALFWHFPIYLQAYAGKADDSHDPLFRTRPGSALRKGKWKFHEYFEEGDLELYDLNHDPGERHNVARLYPEKTAELHAEIKQWRETLQAPVPSEPNPEYQAEVAKKALLEARE
;
A
#
# COMPACT_ATOMS: atom_id res chain seq x y z
N MET A 1 -40.55 -56.76 48.20
CA MET A 1 -39.57 -55.67 48.46
C MET A 1 -38.29 -56.05 47.72
N LYS A 2 -37.91 -55.42 46.58
CA LYS A 2 -37.39 -54.03 46.42
C LYS A 2 -36.05 -53.90 47.19
N TYR A 3 -34.86 -53.64 46.62
CA TYR A 3 -34.43 -53.18 45.29
C TYR A 3 -32.99 -53.65 44.99
N LEU A 4 -32.71 -53.94 43.72
CA LEU A 4 -31.37 -54.13 43.14
C LEU A 4 -30.78 -52.74 42.81
N SER A 5 -29.59 -52.42 43.32
CA SER A 5 -28.88 -51.17 43.00
C SER A 5 -27.89 -51.40 41.85
N CYS A 6 -28.27 -50.97 40.64
CA CYS A 6 -27.37 -50.86 39.49
C CYS A 6 -26.44 -49.65 39.65
N LEU A 7 -25.14 -49.90 39.62
CA LEU A 7 -24.09 -48.88 39.58
C LEU A 7 -23.87 -48.46 38.12
N TYR A 8 -24.32 -47.26 37.74
CA TYR A 8 -24.02 -46.68 36.43
C TYR A 8 -22.64 -46.03 36.46
N VAL A 9 -21.70 -46.60 35.70
CA VAL A 9 -20.41 -45.96 35.39
C VAL A 9 -20.64 -44.99 34.23
N LEU A 10 -20.68 -43.69 34.53
CA LEU A 10 -20.68 -42.62 33.53
C LEU A 10 -19.26 -42.49 32.97
N ILE A 11 -19.03 -43.05 31.78
CA ILE A 11 -17.83 -42.77 30.98
C ILE A 11 -18.02 -41.38 30.37
N SER A 12 -17.39 -40.37 30.97
CA SER A 12 -17.26 -39.04 30.37
C SER A 12 -16.33 -39.14 29.16
N VAL A 13 -16.90 -39.23 27.96
CA VAL A 13 -16.16 -39.03 26.71
C VAL A 13 -15.73 -37.56 26.70
N GLY A 14 -14.47 -37.30 27.06
CA GLY A 14 -13.85 -36.01 26.88
C GLY A 14 -13.85 -35.69 25.39
N VAL A 15 -14.74 -34.80 24.96
CA VAL A 15 -14.60 -34.15 23.66
C VAL A 15 -13.32 -33.32 23.77
N LEU A 16 -12.23 -33.85 23.21
CA LEU A 16 -11.04 -33.06 22.91
C LEU A 16 -11.51 -31.98 21.94
N GLY A 17 -11.90 -30.83 22.49
CA GLY A 17 -12.07 -29.63 21.72
C GLY A 17 -10.74 -29.37 21.04
N VAL A 18 -10.70 -29.51 19.72
CA VAL A 18 -9.63 -28.95 18.92
C VAL A 18 -9.61 -27.48 19.29
N SER A 19 -8.63 -27.07 20.11
CA SER A 19 -8.41 -25.66 20.38
C SER A 19 -8.13 -25.07 19.02
N ALA A 20 -9.09 -24.30 18.49
CA ALA A 20 -8.85 -23.49 17.32
C ALA A 20 -7.55 -22.72 17.58
N SER A 21 -6.59 -22.80 16.65
CA SER A 21 -5.33 -22.10 16.76
C SER A 21 -5.59 -20.65 17.19
N ALA A 22 -4.98 -20.21 18.28
CA ALA A 22 -5.26 -18.90 18.88
C ALA A 22 -4.86 -17.75 17.93
N GLN A 23 -3.96 -18.03 16.99
CA GLN A 23 -3.46 -17.07 16.01
C GLN A 23 -4.36 -17.01 14.76
N PRO A 24 -4.63 -15.82 14.21
CA PRO A 24 -5.56 -15.63 13.11
C PRO A 24 -4.93 -16.01 11.77
N ASN A 25 -5.77 -16.22 10.77
CA ASN A 25 -5.37 -16.02 9.37
C ASN A 25 -5.13 -14.53 9.13
N ILE A 26 -4.24 -14.21 8.19
CA ILE A 26 -3.92 -12.83 7.82
C ILE A 26 -4.18 -12.67 6.32
N ILE A 27 -5.02 -11.70 5.96
CA ILE A 27 -5.21 -11.28 4.57
C ILE A 27 -4.80 -9.82 4.45
N TYR A 28 -3.79 -9.59 3.62
CA TYR A 28 -3.41 -8.26 3.18
C TYR A 28 -3.91 -8.03 1.75
N ILE A 29 -4.92 -7.18 1.62
CA ILE A 29 -5.45 -6.71 0.35
C ILE A 29 -4.78 -5.39 0.01
N ASN A 30 -4.07 -5.35 -1.12
CA ASN A 30 -3.29 -4.21 -1.56
C ASN A 30 -3.71 -3.79 -2.98
N ALA A 31 -4.36 -2.64 -3.09
CA ALA A 31 -4.69 -2.02 -4.37
C ALA A 31 -3.47 -1.31 -4.98
N ASP A 32 -3.45 -1.13 -6.30
CA ASP A 32 -2.37 -0.45 -7.04
C ASP A 32 -2.86 0.89 -7.58
N ASP A 33 -2.20 1.99 -7.20
CA ASP A 33 -2.57 3.37 -7.58
C ASP A 33 -4.00 3.80 -7.19
N LEU A 34 -4.54 3.29 -6.08
CA LEU A 34 -5.85 3.69 -5.56
C LEU A 34 -5.69 4.81 -4.52
N GLY A 35 -6.08 6.03 -4.87
CA GLY A 35 -5.96 7.15 -3.95
C GLY A 35 -6.95 7.10 -2.78
N VAL A 36 -6.67 7.85 -1.72
CA VAL A 36 -7.56 7.97 -0.55
C VAL A 36 -8.98 8.41 -0.91
N MET A 37 -9.17 9.17 -1.99
CA MET A 37 -10.50 9.63 -2.42
C MET A 37 -11.20 8.66 -3.40
N ASP A 38 -10.62 7.48 -3.65
CA ASP A 38 -11.09 6.54 -4.69
C ASP A 38 -11.98 5.41 -4.13
N VAL A 39 -12.54 5.60 -2.93
CA VAL A 39 -13.38 4.63 -2.21
C VAL A 39 -14.70 5.27 -1.79
N GLY A 40 -15.78 4.49 -1.80
CA GLY A 40 -17.16 4.96 -1.57
C GLY A 40 -17.36 5.69 -0.24
N PHE A 41 -16.71 5.21 0.83
CA PHE A 41 -16.75 5.85 2.14
C PHE A 41 -16.02 7.20 2.23
N ASN A 42 -15.23 7.59 1.22
CA ASN A 42 -14.62 8.92 1.12
C ASN A 42 -15.18 9.75 -0.04
N ASN A 43 -15.70 9.11 -1.09
CA ASN A 43 -16.25 9.75 -2.28
C ASN A 43 -17.31 8.87 -2.94
N SER A 44 -18.56 9.33 -2.91
CA SER A 44 -19.71 8.61 -3.47
C SER A 44 -19.69 8.45 -4.99
N ALA A 45 -18.74 9.09 -5.70
CA ALA A 45 -18.54 8.87 -7.13
C ALA A 45 -18.01 7.46 -7.45
N TYR A 46 -17.40 6.78 -6.47
CA TYR A 46 -16.89 5.42 -6.61
C TYR A 46 -17.75 4.45 -5.82
N ARG A 47 -18.24 3.38 -6.46
CA ARG A 47 -19.08 2.38 -5.79
C ARG A 47 -18.20 1.23 -5.29
N THR A 48 -18.01 1.17 -3.98
CA THR A 48 -17.23 0.10 -3.32
C THR A 48 -17.99 -0.49 -2.13
N PRO A 49 -19.17 -1.10 -2.35
CA PRO A 49 -20.02 -1.59 -1.26
C PRO A 49 -19.33 -2.65 -0.37
N ASN A 50 -18.40 -3.45 -0.90
CA ASN A 50 -17.67 -4.44 -0.09
C ASN A 50 -16.61 -3.79 0.79
N LEU A 51 -15.91 -2.77 0.30
CA LEU A 51 -15.03 -1.95 1.13
C LEU A 51 -15.81 -1.12 2.16
N ASP A 52 -17.00 -0.63 1.81
CA ASP A 52 -17.88 0.06 2.75
C ASP A 52 -18.34 -0.89 3.87
N ARG A 53 -18.67 -2.13 3.52
CA ARG A 53 -18.92 -3.21 4.50
C ARG A 53 -17.69 -3.47 5.37
N LEU A 54 -16.51 -3.65 4.76
CA LEU A 54 -15.27 -3.89 5.50
C LEU A 54 -14.98 -2.75 6.50
N ARG A 55 -15.23 -1.49 6.10
CA ARG A 55 -15.10 -0.31 6.94
C ARG A 55 -16.14 -0.27 8.07
N ALA A 56 -17.39 -0.66 7.80
CA ALA A 56 -18.42 -0.73 8.83
C ALA A 56 -18.15 -1.84 9.87
N GLU A 57 -17.51 -2.92 9.45
CA GLU A 57 -17.16 -4.07 10.30
C GLU A 57 -15.83 -3.90 11.03
N GLY A 58 -14.98 -2.98 10.58
CA GLY A 58 -13.61 -2.80 11.07
C GLY A 58 -13.33 -1.42 11.65
N MET A 59 -12.06 -1.05 11.62
CA MET A 59 -11.53 0.25 11.98
C MET A 59 -11.02 0.96 10.73
N LEU A 60 -11.42 2.23 10.54
CA LEU A 60 -10.87 3.12 9.52
C LEU A 60 -9.71 3.93 10.11
N PHE A 61 -8.54 3.87 9.48
CA PHE A 61 -7.45 4.81 9.76
C PHE A 61 -7.56 6.00 8.80
N THR A 62 -7.71 7.20 9.34
CA THR A 62 -7.88 8.39 8.50
C THR A 62 -6.58 9.05 8.10
N ALA A 63 -5.50 8.76 8.84
CA ALA A 63 -4.15 9.29 8.66
C ALA A 63 -3.17 8.16 8.28
N ALA A 64 -3.55 7.30 7.35
CA ALA A 64 -2.70 6.22 6.87
C ALA A 64 -1.87 6.63 5.65
N TYR A 65 -0.64 6.14 5.59
CA TYR A 65 0.32 6.52 4.57
C TYR A 65 1.02 5.34 3.89
N ALA A 66 1.17 5.46 2.57
CA ALA A 66 2.16 4.71 1.83
C ALA A 66 3.58 5.15 2.25
N PRO A 67 4.51 4.20 2.49
CA PRO A 67 5.90 4.52 2.82
C PRO A 67 6.69 5.13 1.66
N ALA A 68 6.17 5.08 0.42
CA ALA A 68 6.72 5.80 -0.71
C ALA A 68 5.58 6.20 -1.68
N ALA A 69 5.81 7.24 -2.48
CA ALA A 69 4.82 7.72 -3.46
C ALA A 69 4.73 6.87 -4.74
N ASN A 70 5.43 5.72 -4.82
CA ASN A 70 5.52 4.85 -5.99
C ASN A 70 5.37 3.37 -5.60
N CYS A 71 4.91 2.54 -6.54
CA CYS A 71 4.57 1.14 -6.30
C CYS A 71 5.69 0.28 -5.69
N ALA A 72 6.77 0.03 -6.46
CA ALA A 72 7.87 -0.85 -6.04
C ALA A 72 8.54 -0.41 -4.72
N PRO A 73 8.90 0.88 -4.52
CA PRO A 73 9.51 1.28 -3.25
C PRO A 73 8.54 1.14 -2.06
N SER A 74 7.24 1.40 -2.26
CA SER A 74 6.25 1.27 -1.20
C SER A 74 6.07 -0.20 -0.78
N ARG A 75 5.91 -1.10 -1.76
CA ARG A 75 5.85 -2.55 -1.55
C ARG A 75 7.11 -3.08 -0.88
N ALA A 76 8.29 -2.60 -1.29
CA ALA A 76 9.56 -3.00 -0.70
C ALA A 76 9.61 -2.61 0.78
N CYS A 77 9.14 -1.42 1.13
CA CYS A 77 9.07 -0.96 2.52
C CYS A 77 8.13 -1.84 3.36
N VAL A 78 6.94 -2.18 2.84
CA VAL A 78 5.99 -3.07 3.53
C VAL A 78 6.60 -4.45 3.78
N PHE A 79 7.14 -5.10 2.74
CA PHE A 79 7.66 -6.47 2.85
C PHE A 79 8.98 -6.56 3.61
N SER A 80 9.79 -5.50 3.64
CA SER A 80 11.00 -5.46 4.45
C SER A 80 10.77 -4.90 5.86
N GLY A 81 9.65 -4.21 6.12
CA GLY A 81 9.43 -3.48 7.37
C GLY A 81 10.43 -2.34 7.58
N GLN A 82 11.01 -1.82 6.49
CA GLN A 82 12.14 -0.90 6.49
C GLN A 82 11.92 0.27 5.54
N TYR A 83 12.50 1.42 5.85
CA TYR A 83 12.48 2.57 4.94
C TYR A 83 13.38 2.37 3.72
N ALA A 84 13.04 3.06 2.62
CA ALA A 84 13.73 3.02 1.34
C ALA A 84 15.27 3.14 1.40
N PRO A 85 15.88 3.99 2.25
CA PRO A 85 17.33 4.07 2.40
C PRO A 85 18.02 2.74 2.72
N ARG A 86 17.38 1.84 3.47
CA ARG A 86 17.99 0.57 3.88
C ARG A 86 18.12 -0.43 2.74
N HIS A 87 17.18 -0.42 1.80
CA HIS A 87 17.15 -1.36 0.68
C HIS A 87 17.52 -0.73 -0.67
N GLY A 88 17.50 0.60 -0.80
CA GLY A 88 17.95 1.34 -1.99
C GLY A 88 16.98 1.34 -3.17
N ILE A 89 15.70 1.04 -2.96
CA ILE A 89 14.65 1.13 -3.99
C ILE A 89 13.89 2.43 -3.72
N TYR A 90 14.10 3.42 -4.58
CA TYR A 90 13.50 4.75 -4.49
C TYR A 90 12.44 4.98 -5.58
N THR A 91 12.50 4.22 -6.68
CA THR A 91 11.56 4.37 -7.80
C THR A 91 11.40 3.09 -8.60
N VAL A 92 10.49 3.11 -9.56
CA VAL A 92 10.32 2.03 -10.54
C VAL A 92 11.33 2.23 -11.68
N GLY A 93 12.18 1.26 -11.95
CA GLY A 93 13.15 1.34 -13.05
C GLY A 93 14.20 2.45 -12.86
N SER A 94 14.32 3.36 -13.84
CA SER A 94 15.37 4.39 -13.84
C SER A 94 15.11 5.51 -12.83
N ALA A 95 16.18 5.96 -12.17
CA ALA A 95 16.23 7.15 -11.31
C ALA A 95 16.31 8.48 -12.09
N ALA A 96 16.80 8.42 -13.34
CA ALA A 96 17.02 9.56 -14.22
C ALA A 96 15.80 9.81 -15.11
N ARG A 97 14.66 10.14 -14.50
CA ARG A 97 13.41 10.39 -15.23
C ARG A 97 13.20 11.88 -15.50
N GLY A 98 12.48 12.17 -16.57
CA GLY A 98 12.31 13.53 -17.10
C GLY A 98 13.46 13.94 -18.01
N HIS A 99 13.35 15.09 -18.67
CA HIS A 99 14.39 15.58 -19.56
C HIS A 99 15.66 15.91 -18.76
N ALA A 100 16.82 15.47 -19.25
CA ALA A 100 18.10 15.72 -18.60
C ALA A 100 18.38 17.22 -18.42
N SER A 101 18.01 18.04 -19.40
CA SER A 101 18.15 19.50 -19.34
C SER A 101 17.34 20.19 -18.23
N TYR A 102 16.38 19.51 -17.60
CA TYR A 102 15.55 20.05 -16.52
C TYR A 102 16.00 19.61 -15.11
N ARG A 103 16.92 18.64 -15.01
CA ARG A 103 17.42 18.09 -13.74
C ARG A 103 18.68 18.83 -13.32
N LYS A 104 18.72 19.46 -12.15
CA LYS A 104 19.92 20.17 -11.68
C LYS A 104 20.98 19.23 -11.11
N LEU A 105 20.56 18.08 -10.57
CA LEU A 105 21.42 17.10 -9.94
C LEU A 105 21.41 15.77 -10.69
N ILE A 106 22.48 15.01 -10.55
CA ILE A 106 22.52 13.60 -10.91
C ILE A 106 21.78 12.82 -9.81
N PRO A 107 20.72 12.05 -10.15
CA PRO A 107 19.95 11.31 -9.15
C PRO A 107 20.74 10.12 -8.61
N ILE A 108 20.45 9.72 -7.38
CA ILE A 108 21.06 8.53 -6.77
C ILE A 108 20.65 7.27 -7.55
N LYS A 109 21.58 6.32 -7.66
CA LYS A 109 21.34 5.02 -8.29
C LYS A 109 20.20 4.27 -7.57
N ASN A 110 19.21 3.85 -8.36
CA ASN A 110 18.09 3.05 -7.89
C ASN A 110 18.39 1.55 -8.00
N ARG A 111 17.99 0.76 -7.00
CA ARG A 111 17.82 -0.70 -7.15
C ARG A 111 16.45 -1.00 -7.70
N VAL A 112 16.37 -1.94 -8.64
CA VAL A 112 15.10 -2.30 -9.31
C VAL A 112 14.32 -3.35 -8.54
N TYR A 113 15.03 -4.29 -7.89
CA TYR A 113 14.45 -5.37 -7.10
C TYR A 113 14.96 -5.35 -5.67
N LEU A 114 14.16 -5.94 -4.79
CA LEU A 114 14.54 -6.18 -3.41
C LEU A 114 15.62 -7.27 -3.41
N ASN A 115 16.75 -7.00 -2.74
CA ASN A 115 17.79 -8.00 -2.59
C ASN A 115 17.18 -9.18 -1.82
N ARG A 116 17.41 -10.41 -2.30
CA ARG A 116 16.91 -11.65 -1.68
C ARG A 116 17.47 -11.88 -0.27
N GLU A 117 18.58 -11.22 0.08
CA GLU A 117 19.12 -11.22 1.45
C GLU A 117 18.28 -10.38 2.43
N VAL A 118 17.40 -9.51 1.94
CA VAL A 118 16.48 -8.76 2.81
C VAL A 118 15.35 -9.69 3.22
N LEU A 119 15.41 -10.18 4.47
CA LEU A 119 14.38 -11.01 5.05
C LEU A 119 13.01 -10.32 5.00
N THR A 120 12.05 -10.96 4.33
CA THR A 120 10.72 -10.42 4.09
C THR A 120 9.66 -10.94 5.06
N LEU A 121 8.56 -10.21 5.17
CA LEU A 121 7.40 -10.57 5.99
C LEU A 121 6.86 -11.96 5.64
N SER A 122 6.79 -12.28 4.36
CA SER A 122 6.32 -13.58 3.87
C SER A 122 7.24 -14.72 4.29
N GLU A 123 8.56 -14.53 4.31
CA GLU A 123 9.52 -15.54 4.79
C GLU A 123 9.31 -15.82 6.28
N VAL A 124 9.20 -14.76 7.09
CA VAL A 124 9.00 -14.90 8.53
C VAL A 124 7.66 -15.57 8.86
N LEU A 125 6.57 -15.19 8.18
CA LEU A 125 5.27 -15.83 8.38
C LEU A 125 5.29 -17.31 7.96
N ARG A 126 5.91 -17.64 6.82
CA ARG A 126 6.06 -19.03 6.37
C ARG A 126 6.86 -19.87 7.37
N GLU A 127 8.00 -19.36 7.85
CA GLU A 127 8.81 -20.02 8.88
C GLU A 127 8.06 -20.16 10.21
N GLY A 128 7.19 -19.21 10.55
CA GLY A 128 6.25 -19.28 11.67
C GLY A 128 5.08 -20.26 11.49
N GLY A 129 5.04 -21.01 10.37
CA GLY A 129 4.08 -22.07 10.10
C GLY A 129 2.79 -21.60 9.44
N TYR A 130 2.79 -20.46 8.76
CA TYR A 130 1.68 -20.03 7.91
C TYR A 130 1.80 -20.64 6.51
N LYS A 131 0.67 -21.05 5.94
CA LYS A 131 0.55 -21.29 4.49
C LYS A 131 0.51 -19.95 3.77
N THR A 132 1.32 -19.75 2.74
CA THR A 132 1.47 -18.42 2.13
C THR A 132 1.10 -18.41 0.65
N ILE A 133 0.25 -17.46 0.24
CA ILE A 133 -0.11 -17.25 -1.16
C ILE A 133 0.02 -15.78 -1.56
N HIS A 134 0.61 -15.55 -2.74
CA HIS A 134 0.62 -14.27 -3.42
C HIS A 134 -0.27 -14.30 -4.66
N LEU A 135 -1.13 -13.30 -4.80
CA LEU A 135 -2.08 -13.17 -5.90
C LEU A 135 -1.90 -11.78 -6.54
N GLY A 136 -1.50 -11.74 -7.80
CA GLY A 136 -1.37 -10.51 -8.59
C GLY A 136 0.02 -9.87 -8.55
N LYS A 137 0.10 -8.55 -8.36
CA LYS A 137 1.31 -7.75 -8.59
C LYS A 137 2.36 -7.94 -7.49
N TRP A 138 3.52 -8.50 -7.85
CA TRP A 138 4.69 -8.56 -6.98
C TRP A 138 5.57 -7.32 -7.06
N HIS A 139 6.23 -7.09 -8.21
CA HIS A 139 7.03 -5.90 -8.50
C HIS A 139 8.27 -5.69 -7.61
N LEU A 140 8.70 -6.72 -6.87
CA LEU A 140 9.91 -6.68 -6.02
C LEU A 140 11.00 -7.64 -6.47
N GLY A 141 10.71 -8.52 -7.43
CA GLY A 141 11.63 -9.52 -7.95
C GLY A 141 10.98 -10.37 -9.01
N GLU A 142 11.69 -11.40 -9.47
CA GLU A 142 11.24 -12.30 -10.54
C GLU A 142 10.05 -13.14 -10.12
N ASP A 143 10.09 -13.70 -8.91
CA ASP A 143 9.06 -14.61 -8.39
C ASP A 143 8.94 -14.46 -6.87
N PRO A 144 7.76 -14.15 -6.31
CA PRO A 144 7.52 -14.12 -4.86
C PRO A 144 7.77 -15.45 -4.14
N THR A 145 7.79 -16.60 -4.83
CA THR A 145 8.12 -17.89 -4.16
C THR A 145 9.54 -17.94 -3.62
N LEU A 146 10.42 -17.14 -4.20
CA LEU A 146 11.82 -17.00 -3.78
C LEU A 146 11.98 -16.16 -2.51
N GLN A 147 10.90 -15.55 -2.01
CA GLN A 147 10.86 -14.72 -0.81
C GLN A 147 9.61 -15.02 0.02
N GLY A 148 9.41 -16.30 0.32
CA GLY A 148 8.52 -16.73 1.42
C GLY A 148 7.08 -17.07 1.03
N PHE A 149 6.68 -16.94 -0.23
CA PHE A 149 5.38 -17.43 -0.67
C PHE A 149 5.43 -18.90 -1.11
N ASP A 150 4.49 -19.73 -0.67
CA ASP A 150 4.37 -21.13 -1.12
C ASP A 150 3.75 -21.19 -2.52
N ILE A 151 2.82 -20.28 -2.81
CA ILE A 151 2.07 -20.21 -4.07
C ILE A 151 2.16 -18.79 -4.64
N ASN A 152 2.46 -18.72 -5.94
CA ASN A 152 2.42 -17.50 -6.73
C ASN A 152 1.39 -17.61 -7.85
N VAL A 153 0.46 -16.65 -7.92
CA VAL A 153 -0.51 -16.51 -8.99
C VAL A 153 -0.33 -15.14 -9.65
N GLY A 154 0.37 -15.10 -10.78
CA GLY A 154 0.46 -13.90 -11.61
C GLY A 154 1.49 -12.86 -11.17
N GLY A 155 2.27 -13.13 -10.13
CA GLY A 155 3.29 -12.21 -9.59
C GLY A 155 4.66 -12.39 -10.22
N TYR A 156 5.25 -11.27 -10.65
CA TYR A 156 6.57 -11.21 -11.25
C TYR A 156 7.11 -9.78 -11.24
N GLY A 157 8.22 -9.55 -11.93
CA GLY A 157 8.98 -8.31 -11.90
C GLY A 157 8.32 -7.08 -12.56
N LEU A 158 7.21 -7.22 -13.30
CA LEU A 158 6.53 -6.08 -13.92
C LEU A 158 5.44 -5.49 -13.02
N GLY A 159 5.31 -4.16 -13.10
CA GLY A 159 4.33 -3.40 -12.32
C GLY A 159 2.95 -3.24 -12.95
N SER A 160 2.67 -3.87 -14.09
CA SER A 160 1.39 -3.78 -14.81
C SER A 160 1.07 -5.10 -15.50
N PRO A 161 -0.21 -5.43 -15.76
CA PRO A 161 -0.57 -6.68 -16.40
C PRO A 161 -0.23 -6.64 -17.89
N LYS A 162 0.60 -7.58 -18.36
CA LYS A 162 1.06 -7.62 -19.75
C LYS A 162 -0.08 -8.10 -20.64
N GLY A 163 -0.49 -7.27 -21.60
CA GLY A 163 -1.62 -7.59 -22.48
C GLY A 163 -2.99 -7.16 -21.97
N GLY A 164 -3.06 -6.46 -20.83
CA GLY A 164 -4.31 -5.91 -20.28
C GLY A 164 -4.95 -6.81 -19.23
N TYR A 165 -6.23 -6.52 -18.94
CA TYR A 165 -6.98 -7.09 -17.82
C TYR A 165 -7.92 -8.23 -18.19
N PHE A 166 -8.05 -8.59 -19.47
CA PHE A 166 -9.03 -9.56 -19.96
C PHE A 166 -8.36 -10.70 -20.74
N ILE A 167 -8.75 -11.94 -20.46
CA ILE A 167 -8.23 -13.14 -21.13
C ILE A 167 -8.57 -13.12 -22.63
N PRO A 168 -7.64 -13.47 -23.55
CA PRO A 168 -6.26 -13.91 -23.28
C PRO A 168 -5.30 -12.76 -22.93
N VAL A 169 -4.45 -12.99 -21.93
CA VAL A 169 -3.39 -12.07 -21.48
C VAL A 169 -1.99 -12.65 -21.73
N LYS A 170 -0.94 -11.88 -21.45
CA LYS A 170 0.48 -12.28 -21.53
C LYS A 170 1.11 -12.25 -20.13
N GLY A 171 2.37 -12.70 -20.04
CA GLY A 171 3.09 -12.77 -18.75
C GLY A 171 2.61 -13.93 -17.88
N GLU A 172 2.83 -13.86 -16.58
CA GLU A 172 2.54 -14.99 -15.67
C GLU A 172 1.07 -15.42 -15.63
N VAL A 173 0.15 -14.48 -15.83
CA VAL A 173 -1.30 -14.77 -15.85
C VAL A 173 -1.71 -15.54 -17.12
N ALA A 174 -0.87 -15.60 -18.16
CA ALA A 174 -1.17 -16.33 -19.40
C ALA A 174 -1.36 -17.84 -19.17
N THR A 175 -0.84 -18.38 -18.08
CA THR A 175 -1.06 -19.79 -17.66
C THR A 175 -2.54 -20.12 -17.41
N TYR A 176 -3.39 -19.09 -17.27
CA TYR A 176 -4.83 -19.21 -17.08
C TYR A 176 -5.64 -19.00 -18.35
N ASN A 177 -5.01 -18.69 -19.50
CA ASN A 177 -5.72 -18.38 -20.75
C ASN A 177 -6.63 -19.53 -21.22
N ASP A 178 -6.20 -20.78 -21.04
CA ASP A 178 -6.96 -21.96 -21.46
C ASP A 178 -7.86 -22.52 -20.34
N ARG A 179 -7.82 -21.91 -19.14
CA ARG A 179 -8.59 -22.34 -17.96
C ARG A 179 -9.84 -21.50 -17.72
N TYR A 180 -9.92 -20.34 -18.36
CA TYR A 180 -10.99 -19.37 -18.19
C TYR A 180 -11.58 -18.96 -19.55
N PRO A 181 -12.89 -18.66 -19.62
CA PRO A 181 -13.50 -18.15 -20.84
C PRO A 181 -12.80 -16.87 -21.34
N PRO A 182 -12.66 -16.68 -22.67
CA PRO A 182 -12.23 -15.41 -23.24
C PRO A 182 -13.08 -14.25 -22.73
N GLY A 183 -12.44 -13.12 -22.44
CA GLY A 183 -13.09 -11.95 -21.83
C GLY A 183 -13.21 -12.01 -20.31
N THR A 184 -12.74 -13.07 -19.65
CA THR A 184 -12.67 -13.10 -18.17
C THR A 184 -11.68 -12.05 -17.67
N HIS A 185 -12.06 -11.27 -16.67
CA HIS A 185 -11.19 -10.27 -16.05
C HIS A 185 -10.20 -10.93 -15.08
N ILE A 186 -8.91 -10.53 -15.08
CA ILE A 186 -7.87 -11.18 -14.24
C ILE A 186 -8.15 -11.09 -12.73
N ALA A 187 -8.87 -10.06 -12.27
CA ALA A 187 -9.31 -9.95 -10.88
C ALA A 187 -10.30 -11.06 -10.45
N ASP A 188 -11.07 -11.61 -11.40
CA ASP A 188 -11.91 -12.78 -11.11
C ASP A 188 -11.06 -14.04 -10.94
N ILE A 189 -10.02 -14.19 -11.77
CA ILE A 189 -9.07 -15.31 -11.65
C ILE A 189 -8.40 -15.27 -10.28
N PHE A 190 -7.91 -14.10 -9.85
CA PHE A 190 -7.30 -13.96 -8.53
C PHE A 190 -8.28 -14.25 -7.39
N ALA A 191 -9.54 -13.80 -7.48
CA ALA A 191 -10.57 -14.13 -6.51
C ALA A 191 -10.83 -15.65 -6.43
N ASP A 192 -10.94 -16.32 -7.58
CA ASP A 192 -11.19 -17.77 -7.62
C ASP A 192 -10.02 -18.56 -7.03
N GLN A 193 -8.78 -18.14 -7.30
CA GLN A 193 -7.60 -18.75 -6.68
C GLN A 193 -7.53 -18.47 -5.16
N ALA A 194 -7.93 -17.28 -4.71
CA ALA A 194 -8.08 -16.97 -3.29
C ALA A 194 -9.10 -17.89 -2.61
N VAL A 195 -10.28 -18.06 -3.22
CA VAL A 195 -11.35 -18.95 -2.74
C VAL A 195 -10.87 -20.40 -2.67
N THR A 196 -10.18 -20.87 -3.71
CA THR A 196 -9.60 -22.22 -3.76
C THR A 196 -8.60 -22.43 -2.62
N PHE A 197 -7.71 -21.46 -2.39
CA PHE A 197 -6.73 -21.51 -1.32
C PHE A 197 -7.37 -21.49 0.07
N ILE A 198 -8.39 -20.64 0.28
CA ILE A 198 -9.14 -20.58 1.54
C ILE A 198 -9.79 -21.92 1.86
N LYS A 199 -10.47 -22.55 0.88
CA LYS A 199 -11.11 -23.86 1.06
C LYS A 199 -10.11 -24.95 1.40
N ALA A 200 -8.96 -24.95 0.72
CA ALA A 200 -7.92 -25.96 0.93
C ALA A 200 -7.23 -25.84 2.29
N ASN A 201 -7.11 -24.63 2.84
CA ASN A 201 -6.36 -24.34 4.06
C ASN A 201 -7.25 -23.92 5.24
N LYS A 202 -8.55 -24.24 5.22
CA LYS A 202 -9.49 -23.83 6.29
C LYS A 202 -9.13 -24.40 7.67
N ALA A 203 -8.35 -25.47 7.76
CA ALA A 203 -7.87 -26.04 9.02
C ALA A 203 -6.53 -25.43 9.48
N ASP A 204 -5.80 -24.80 8.56
CA ASP A 204 -4.46 -24.24 8.77
C ASP A 204 -4.54 -22.74 9.10
N ARG A 205 -3.39 -22.17 9.48
CA ARG A 205 -3.18 -20.71 9.48
C ARG A 205 -2.62 -20.32 8.12
N PHE A 206 -3.14 -19.25 7.55
CA PHE A 206 -2.63 -18.76 6.27
C PHE A 206 -2.41 -17.26 6.22
N PHE A 207 -1.44 -16.87 5.39
CA PHE A 207 -1.18 -15.51 4.98
C PHE A 207 -1.47 -15.38 3.47
N MET A 208 -2.43 -14.53 3.15
CA MET A 208 -2.80 -14.21 1.78
C MET A 208 -2.42 -12.77 1.47
N HIS A 209 -1.57 -12.57 0.49
CA HIS A 209 -1.30 -11.26 -0.10
C HIS A 209 -2.07 -11.13 -1.42
N MET A 210 -3.22 -10.48 -1.36
CA MET A 210 -4.02 -10.13 -2.54
C MET A 210 -3.58 -8.76 -3.05
N ALA A 211 -2.61 -8.78 -3.97
CA ALA A 211 -2.00 -7.60 -4.55
C ALA A 211 -2.60 -7.31 -5.94
N TYR A 212 -3.64 -6.49 -6.01
CA TYR A 212 -4.24 -6.20 -7.29
C TYR A 212 -3.25 -5.52 -8.25
N TYR A 213 -3.37 -5.85 -9.54
CA TYR A 213 -2.91 -4.97 -10.62
C TYR A 213 -3.86 -3.79 -10.79
N LEU A 214 -5.15 -3.98 -10.44
CA LEU A 214 -6.12 -2.91 -10.41
C LEU A 214 -5.70 -1.87 -9.36
N ILE A 215 -5.75 -0.58 -9.68
CA ILE A 215 -6.40 0.07 -10.85
C ILE A 215 -5.40 0.69 -11.82
N HIS A 216 -4.18 0.16 -11.84
CA HIS A 216 -3.08 0.66 -12.66
C HIS A 216 -3.39 0.61 -14.15
N THR A 217 -2.74 1.49 -14.92
CA THR A 217 -2.78 1.46 -16.38
C THR A 217 -2.35 0.09 -16.96
N PRO A 218 -2.86 -0.32 -18.15
CA PRO A 218 -3.77 0.41 -19.03
C PRO A 218 -5.20 0.52 -18.45
N ILE A 219 -5.82 1.70 -18.60
CA ILE A 219 -7.21 1.88 -18.14
C ILE A 219 -8.14 1.24 -19.16
N GLN A 220 -8.87 0.21 -18.74
CA GLN A 220 -9.78 -0.56 -19.58
C GLN A 220 -11.16 -0.59 -18.92
N ALA A 221 -12.17 -0.09 -19.63
CA ALA A 221 -13.55 -0.13 -19.17
C ALA A 221 -13.98 -1.57 -18.92
N VAL A 222 -14.66 -1.81 -17.79
CA VAL A 222 -15.21 -3.12 -17.43
C VAL A 222 -16.64 -3.21 -17.95
N PRO A 223 -16.92 -4.05 -18.97
CA PRO A 223 -18.26 -4.16 -19.55
C PRO A 223 -19.30 -4.55 -18.50
N GLY A 224 -20.46 -3.88 -18.52
CA GLY A 224 -21.53 -4.08 -17.53
C GLY A 224 -21.36 -3.27 -16.23
N LEU A 225 -20.16 -2.75 -15.95
CA LEU A 225 -19.91 -1.83 -14.83
C LEU A 225 -19.77 -0.39 -15.31
N VAL A 226 -19.07 -0.16 -16.42
CA VAL A 226 -18.74 1.19 -16.91
C VAL A 226 -19.98 2.04 -17.22
N GLU A 227 -21.08 1.41 -17.62
CA GLU A 227 -22.34 2.07 -17.95
C GLU A 227 -22.98 2.78 -16.75
N LYS A 228 -22.60 2.40 -15.51
CA LYS A 228 -23.02 3.08 -14.28
C LYS A 228 -22.34 4.45 -14.11
N TYR A 229 -21.21 4.66 -14.77
CA TYR A 229 -20.36 5.85 -14.61
C TYR A 229 -20.35 6.75 -15.85
N GLY A 230 -20.65 6.21 -17.03
CA GLY A 230 -20.76 6.98 -18.26
C GLY A 230 -20.35 6.20 -19.50
N ASP A 231 -19.81 6.92 -20.49
CA ASP A 231 -19.33 6.35 -21.75
C ASP A 231 -18.05 5.53 -21.52
N ALA A 232 -17.96 4.33 -22.10
CA ALA A 232 -16.79 3.45 -21.96
C ALA A 232 -15.47 4.04 -22.50
N LYS A 233 -15.54 5.05 -23.38
CA LYS A 233 -14.37 5.80 -23.89
C LYS A 233 -13.92 6.89 -22.93
N ASP A 234 -14.75 7.31 -21.98
CA ASP A 234 -14.30 8.19 -20.90
C ASP A 234 -13.39 7.39 -19.98
N ARG A 235 -12.12 7.81 -19.93
CA ARG A 235 -11.10 7.18 -19.09
C ARG A 235 -11.45 7.24 -17.59
N ARG A 236 -12.22 8.24 -17.15
CA ARG A 236 -12.67 8.33 -15.75
C ARG A 236 -13.79 7.34 -15.44
N ALA A 237 -14.75 7.18 -16.36
CA ALA A 237 -15.77 6.13 -16.24
C ALA A 237 -15.13 4.73 -16.26
N ALA A 238 -14.18 4.50 -17.17
CA ALA A 238 -13.42 3.26 -17.21
C ALA A 238 -12.64 3.00 -15.91
N TYR A 239 -11.96 4.01 -15.37
CA TYR A 239 -11.26 3.94 -14.07
C TYR A 239 -12.21 3.59 -12.92
N ALA A 240 -13.38 4.25 -12.83
CA ALA A 240 -14.38 3.95 -11.81
C ALA A 240 -14.94 2.52 -11.92
N SER A 241 -15.13 2.03 -13.16
CA SER A 241 -15.55 0.64 -13.40
C SER A 241 -14.50 -0.40 -12.96
N MET A 242 -13.21 -0.06 -13.08
CA MET A 242 -12.09 -0.88 -12.60
C MET A 242 -12.04 -0.93 -11.06
N ILE A 243 -12.36 0.19 -10.39
CA ILE A 243 -12.51 0.24 -8.93
C ILE A 243 -13.65 -0.67 -8.48
N GLU A 244 -14.84 -0.57 -9.10
CA GLU A 244 -15.97 -1.44 -8.75
C GLU A 244 -15.64 -2.93 -9.02
N LYS A 245 -14.86 -3.22 -10.07
CA LYS A 245 -14.41 -4.60 -10.34
C LYS A 245 -13.46 -5.15 -9.26
N MET A 246 -12.58 -4.31 -8.72
CA MET A 246 -11.76 -4.67 -7.57
C MET A 246 -12.64 -4.96 -6.35
N ASP A 247 -13.64 -4.11 -6.09
CA ASP A 247 -14.57 -4.29 -4.97
C ASP A 247 -15.39 -5.58 -5.07
N GLU A 248 -15.87 -5.96 -6.27
CA GLU A 248 -16.53 -7.26 -6.50
C GLU A 248 -15.60 -8.44 -6.16
N SER A 249 -14.33 -8.35 -6.55
CA SER A 249 -13.31 -9.37 -6.25
C SER A 249 -13.07 -9.50 -4.74
N ILE A 250 -13.00 -8.37 -4.02
CA ILE A 250 -12.89 -8.34 -2.56
C ILE A 250 -14.13 -8.96 -1.92
N GLY A 251 -15.33 -8.63 -2.43
CA GLY A 251 -16.59 -9.21 -1.97
C GLY A 251 -16.58 -10.73 -1.95
N LYS A 252 -16.15 -11.36 -3.06
CA LYS A 252 -16.02 -12.83 -3.17
C LYS A 252 -15.12 -13.43 -2.07
N ILE A 253 -13.99 -12.78 -1.76
CA ILE A 253 -13.06 -13.26 -0.72
C ILE A 253 -13.71 -13.16 0.67
N LEU A 254 -14.34 -12.03 0.97
CA LEU A 254 -14.99 -11.81 2.27
C LEU A 254 -16.17 -12.78 2.48
N GLU A 255 -16.97 -13.00 1.43
CA GLU A 255 -18.08 -13.97 1.46
C GLU A 255 -17.59 -15.41 1.65
N GLU A 256 -16.47 -15.79 1.04
CA GLU A 256 -15.89 -17.12 1.25
C GLU A 256 -15.36 -17.31 2.67
N LEU A 257 -14.76 -16.27 3.29
CA LEU A 257 -14.40 -16.33 4.71
C LEU A 257 -15.63 -16.58 5.59
N ASP A 258 -16.74 -15.91 5.31
CA ASP A 258 -17.99 -16.10 6.05
C ASP A 258 -18.54 -17.53 5.83
N ALA A 259 -18.55 -18.00 4.58
CA ALA A 259 -19.03 -19.34 4.20
C ALA A 259 -18.22 -20.48 4.85
N GLN A 260 -16.92 -20.30 5.03
CA GLN A 260 -16.04 -21.28 5.70
C GLN A 260 -15.97 -21.11 7.22
N GLY A 261 -16.71 -20.16 7.81
CA GLY A 261 -16.66 -19.89 9.26
C GLY A 261 -15.29 -19.37 9.71
N LEU A 262 -14.57 -18.65 8.84
CA LEU A 262 -13.23 -18.10 9.08
C LEU A 262 -13.24 -16.66 9.56
N ARG A 263 -14.39 -15.99 9.45
CA ARG A 263 -14.56 -14.56 9.74
C ARG A 263 -13.92 -14.11 11.06
N GLU A 264 -14.28 -14.76 12.17
CA GLU A 264 -13.82 -14.38 13.52
C GLU A 264 -12.32 -14.65 13.76
N ARG A 265 -11.72 -15.54 12.96
CA ARG A 265 -10.30 -15.91 13.06
C ARG A 265 -9.45 -15.33 11.93
N THR A 266 -9.89 -14.27 11.27
CA THR A 266 -9.16 -13.68 10.14
C THR A 266 -9.03 -12.18 10.31
N LEU A 267 -7.77 -11.71 10.40
CA LEU A 267 -7.41 -10.31 10.26
C LEU A 267 -7.42 -9.98 8.77
N VAL A 268 -8.26 -9.05 8.34
CA VAL A 268 -8.26 -8.49 6.98
C VAL A 268 -7.80 -7.04 7.05
N LEU A 269 -6.70 -6.74 6.36
CA LEU A 269 -6.19 -5.38 6.17
C LEU A 269 -6.30 -5.00 4.70
N PHE A 270 -6.99 -3.91 4.41
CA PHE A 270 -7.07 -3.30 3.08
C PHE A 270 -6.28 -1.99 3.03
N SER A 271 -5.42 -1.82 2.03
CA SER A 271 -4.78 -0.54 1.72
C SER A 271 -4.37 -0.43 0.25
N SER A 272 -3.64 0.63 -0.11
CA SER A 272 -3.01 0.79 -1.42
C SER A 272 -1.52 1.14 -1.28
N ASP A 273 -0.77 1.04 -2.37
CA ASP A 273 0.68 1.22 -2.37
C ASP A 273 1.12 2.67 -2.62
N ASN A 274 0.26 3.52 -3.18
CA ASN A 274 0.47 4.97 -3.35
C ASN A 274 -0.82 5.65 -3.83
N GLY A 275 -0.83 6.98 -3.79
CA GLY A 275 -1.95 7.79 -4.25
C GLY A 275 -2.31 7.60 -5.74
N ALA A 276 -3.47 8.12 -6.12
CA ALA A 276 -4.05 7.93 -7.45
C ALA A 276 -3.27 8.64 -8.56
N HIS A 277 -3.42 8.16 -9.80
CA HIS A 277 -2.94 8.88 -10.96
C HIS A 277 -3.72 10.21 -11.14
N SER A 278 -3.07 11.37 -10.95
CA SER A 278 -3.72 12.70 -10.88
C SER A 278 -4.60 13.06 -12.07
N ALA A 279 -4.27 12.59 -13.28
CA ALA A 279 -5.10 12.80 -14.48
C ALA A 279 -6.46 12.07 -14.45
N LEU A 280 -6.59 10.99 -13.67
CA LEU A 280 -7.75 10.11 -13.64
C LEU A 280 -8.64 10.37 -12.42
N SER A 281 -8.02 10.62 -11.26
CA SER A 281 -8.74 10.89 -10.03
C SER A 281 -8.17 12.09 -9.27
N SER A 282 -9.08 12.99 -8.87
CA SER A 282 -8.77 14.13 -8.02
C SER A 282 -8.74 13.72 -6.56
N GLN A 283 -7.61 13.92 -5.90
CA GLN A 283 -7.45 13.62 -4.47
C GLN A 283 -7.83 14.78 -3.54
N LYS A 284 -8.50 15.82 -4.06
CA LYS A 284 -8.95 16.97 -3.25
C LYS A 284 -9.72 16.52 -2.00
N PRO A 285 -9.45 17.13 -0.82
CA PRO A 285 -8.66 18.35 -0.64
C PRO A 285 -7.14 18.15 -0.65
N TYR A 286 -6.66 16.90 -0.65
CA TYR A 286 -5.23 16.58 -0.63
C TYR A 286 -4.57 16.97 -1.96
N ARG A 287 -3.35 17.47 -1.85
CA ARG A 287 -2.58 17.98 -2.99
C ARG A 287 -1.91 16.86 -3.76
N SER A 288 -1.92 17.00 -5.09
CA SER A 288 -1.25 16.10 -6.03
C SER A 288 -1.79 14.66 -6.01
N GLY A 289 -0.98 13.71 -6.48
CA GLY A 289 -1.31 12.30 -6.64
C GLY A 289 -0.04 11.46 -6.73
N LYS A 290 -0.15 10.24 -7.30
CA LYS A 290 0.94 9.27 -7.47
C LYS A 290 2.26 9.95 -7.75
N GLY A 291 3.30 9.55 -7.02
CA GLY A 291 4.67 10.02 -7.21
C GLY A 291 4.98 11.39 -6.63
N SER A 292 4.06 11.97 -5.86
CA SER A 292 4.27 13.17 -5.05
C SER A 292 4.34 12.84 -3.55
N TYR A 293 5.15 13.58 -2.78
CA TYR A 293 5.14 13.49 -1.31
C TYR A 293 4.16 14.46 -0.64
N PHE A 294 3.43 15.24 -1.43
CA PHE A 294 2.21 15.89 -0.97
C PHE A 294 1.15 14.83 -0.64
N GLU A 295 0.21 15.19 0.23
CA GLU A 295 -0.75 14.29 0.87
C GLU A 295 -1.50 13.39 -0.14
N GLY A 296 -1.87 13.90 -1.31
CA GLY A 296 -2.61 13.13 -2.32
C GLY A 296 -1.80 12.01 -2.98
N GLY A 297 -0.47 12.02 -2.88
CA GLY A 297 0.40 11.00 -3.45
C GLY A 297 0.82 9.88 -2.50
N ILE A 298 0.58 10.05 -1.20
CA ILE A 298 1.03 9.12 -0.15
C ILE A 298 -0.03 8.81 0.90
N ARG A 299 -1.15 9.55 0.99
CA ARG A 299 -2.23 9.22 1.89
C ARG A 299 -3.11 8.15 1.25
N GLU A 300 -3.37 7.10 2.01
CA GLU A 300 -4.03 5.89 1.50
C GLU A 300 -5.33 5.60 2.26
N PRO A 301 -6.31 4.93 1.62
CA PRO A 301 -7.36 4.28 2.39
C PRO A 301 -6.73 3.14 3.19
N LEU A 302 -7.07 3.02 4.47
CA LEU A 302 -6.66 1.90 5.32
C LEU A 302 -7.81 1.46 6.21
N VAL A 303 -8.22 0.21 6.05
CA VAL A 303 -9.26 -0.42 6.85
C VAL A 303 -8.76 -1.74 7.38
N VAL A 304 -8.97 -1.99 8.67
CA VAL A 304 -8.60 -3.26 9.32
C VAL A 304 -9.82 -3.86 9.99
N ARG A 305 -10.13 -5.11 9.68
CA ARG A 305 -11.21 -5.89 10.31
C ARG A 305 -10.62 -7.11 11.00
N TRP A 306 -10.86 -7.25 12.29
CA TRP A 306 -10.59 -8.47 13.04
C TRP A 306 -11.62 -8.60 14.17
N PRO A 307 -12.71 -9.37 13.96
CA PRO A 307 -13.76 -9.50 14.96
C PRO A 307 -13.21 -10.00 16.31
N GLY A 308 -13.76 -9.47 17.40
CA GLY A 308 -13.31 -9.76 18.77
C GLY A 308 -12.00 -9.08 19.20
N LYS A 309 -11.24 -8.48 18.27
CA LYS A 309 -10.01 -7.72 18.56
C LYS A 309 -10.12 -6.24 18.18
N VAL A 310 -10.73 -5.96 17.03
CA VAL A 310 -10.97 -4.61 16.52
C VAL A 310 -12.41 -4.21 16.77
N LYS A 311 -12.61 -3.03 17.36
CA LYS A 311 -13.95 -2.47 17.57
C LYS A 311 -14.61 -2.15 16.24
N THR A 312 -15.80 -2.70 16.01
CA THR A 312 -16.56 -2.53 14.77
C THR A 312 -16.97 -1.07 14.54
N GLY A 313 -16.80 -0.58 13.31
CA GLY A 313 -17.20 0.77 12.91
C GLY A 313 -16.37 1.88 13.57
N SER A 314 -15.22 1.54 14.14
CA SER A 314 -14.35 2.49 14.83
C SER A 314 -13.48 3.28 13.86
N ARG A 315 -12.81 4.30 14.39
CA ARG A 315 -11.94 5.21 13.64
C ARG A 315 -10.68 5.50 14.45
N CYS A 316 -9.54 5.55 13.78
CA CYS A 316 -8.26 5.96 14.34
C CYS A 316 -7.66 7.11 13.51
N ASP A 317 -7.28 8.19 14.19
CA ASP A 317 -6.68 9.38 13.57
C ASP A 317 -5.15 9.47 13.79
N VAL A 318 -4.57 8.46 14.46
CA VAL A 318 -3.12 8.37 14.67
C VAL A 318 -2.43 8.14 13.33
N PRO A 319 -1.38 8.92 12.98
CA PRO A 319 -0.63 8.69 11.76
C PRO A 319 0.07 7.33 11.75
N VAL A 320 -0.22 6.53 10.73
CA VAL A 320 0.35 5.18 10.52
C VAL A 320 0.88 5.05 9.10
N MET A 321 1.75 4.08 8.87
CA MET A 321 2.42 3.89 7.59
C MET A 321 2.56 2.40 7.24
N GLY A 322 2.60 2.05 5.96
CA GLY A 322 2.71 0.65 5.52
C GLY A 322 3.89 -0.16 6.11
N ILE A 323 4.98 0.47 6.55
CA ILE A 323 6.08 -0.22 7.27
C ILE A 323 5.63 -0.83 8.60
N ASP A 324 4.54 -0.33 9.19
CA ASP A 324 3.96 -0.83 10.44
C ASP A 324 3.28 -2.19 10.25
N PHE A 325 2.93 -2.56 9.02
CA PHE A 325 2.20 -3.80 8.76
C PHE A 325 3.05 -5.02 9.09
N PHE A 326 4.37 -4.95 8.86
CA PHE A 326 5.29 -6.04 9.19
C PHE A 326 5.25 -6.39 10.68
N PRO A 327 5.60 -5.49 11.63
CA PRO A 327 5.52 -5.81 13.06
C PRO A 327 4.10 -6.12 13.51
N THR A 328 3.08 -5.49 12.91
CA THR A 328 1.66 -5.77 13.26
C THR A 328 1.28 -7.21 12.95
N PHE A 329 1.64 -7.72 11.76
CA PHE A 329 1.29 -9.09 11.38
C PHE A 329 2.08 -10.12 12.18
N LEU A 330 3.33 -9.83 12.54
CA LEU A 330 4.07 -10.68 13.46
C LEU A 330 3.45 -10.75 14.85
N GLU A 331 3.08 -9.60 15.43
CA GLU A 331 2.42 -9.57 16.74
C GLU A 331 1.04 -10.25 16.70
N ALA A 332 0.25 -10.03 15.65
CA ALA A 332 -1.03 -10.71 15.45
C ALA A 332 -0.85 -12.24 15.32
N ALA A 333 0.23 -12.68 14.68
CA ALA A 333 0.58 -14.08 14.51
C ALA A 333 1.33 -14.70 15.70
N ASP A 334 1.59 -13.93 16.77
CA ASP A 334 2.41 -14.36 17.92
C ASP A 334 3.78 -14.92 17.49
N ILE A 335 4.41 -14.26 16.51
CA ILE A 335 5.73 -14.60 15.99
C ILE A 335 6.72 -13.51 16.44
N PRO A 336 7.83 -13.85 17.11
CA PRO A 336 8.82 -12.86 17.48
C PRO A 336 9.52 -12.30 16.25
N VAL A 337 9.97 -11.05 16.34
CA VAL A 337 10.86 -10.47 15.32
C VAL A 337 12.15 -11.30 15.27
N PRO A 338 12.57 -11.82 14.10
CA PRO A 338 13.79 -12.61 14.00
C PRO A 338 15.02 -11.85 14.49
N GLU A 339 15.98 -12.58 15.06
CA GLU A 339 17.21 -11.98 15.56
C GLU A 339 17.94 -11.20 14.44
N GLY A 340 18.40 -9.99 14.77
CA GLY A 340 19.08 -9.10 13.82
C GLY A 340 18.16 -8.41 12.79
N LYS A 341 16.86 -8.73 12.73
CA LYS A 341 15.91 -8.02 11.87
C LYS A 341 15.62 -6.64 12.44
N VAL A 342 16.08 -5.61 11.73
CA VAL A 342 15.72 -4.22 12.03
C VAL A 342 14.37 -3.89 11.39
N LEU A 343 13.42 -3.44 12.20
CA LEU A 343 12.14 -2.90 11.77
C LEU A 343 12.10 -1.40 12.06
N ASP A 344 11.68 -0.62 11.08
CA ASP A 344 11.45 0.83 11.24
C ASP A 344 9.97 1.13 11.61
N GLY A 345 9.07 0.17 11.36
CA GLY A 345 7.66 0.26 11.71
C GLY A 345 7.37 -0.05 13.18
N VAL A 346 6.19 0.37 13.65
CA VAL A 346 5.68 0.06 14.98
C VAL A 346 4.38 -0.71 14.82
N SER A 347 4.20 -1.78 15.59
CA SER A 347 2.96 -2.56 15.54
C SER A 347 1.73 -1.70 15.83
N LEU A 348 0.70 -1.86 15.00
CA LEU A 348 -0.59 -1.20 15.13
C LEU A 348 -1.52 -1.90 16.12
N MET A 349 -1.12 -3.05 16.68
CA MET A 349 -1.97 -3.81 17.61
C MET A 349 -2.50 -2.99 18.80
N PRO A 350 -1.71 -2.10 19.44
CA PRO A 350 -2.25 -1.22 20.48
C PRO A 350 -3.39 -0.31 20.01
N LEU A 351 -3.30 0.18 18.77
CA LEU A 351 -4.37 1.00 18.17
C LEU A 351 -5.58 0.15 17.82
N LEU A 352 -5.37 -1.02 17.19
CA LEU A 352 -6.42 -1.94 16.76
C LEU A 352 -7.24 -2.48 17.92
N ALA A 353 -6.57 -2.84 19.03
CA ALA A 353 -7.19 -3.32 20.24
C ALA A 353 -7.67 -2.20 21.18
N GLU A 354 -7.45 -0.93 20.81
CA GLU A 354 -7.69 0.26 21.65
C GLU A 354 -7.12 0.07 23.09
N SER A 355 -5.93 -0.52 23.20
CA SER A 355 -5.31 -0.89 24.47
C SER A 355 -3.79 -0.74 24.44
N GLY A 356 -3.18 -0.44 25.58
CA GLY A 356 -1.73 -0.21 25.65
C GLY A 356 -1.31 1.17 25.15
N HIS A 357 -0.04 1.30 24.77
CA HIS A 357 0.57 2.55 24.35
C HIS A 357 1.05 2.46 22.90
N PHE A 358 0.72 3.47 22.10
CA PHE A 358 1.31 3.70 20.79
C PHE A 358 2.19 4.95 20.84
N PRO A 359 3.46 4.88 20.43
CA PRO A 359 4.40 5.98 20.60
C PRO A 359 4.08 7.14 19.65
N GLU A 360 4.28 8.37 20.13
CA GLU A 360 4.40 9.52 19.24
C GLU A 360 5.71 9.42 18.46
N ARG A 361 5.64 9.61 17.14
CA ARG A 361 6.80 9.51 16.26
C ARG A 361 6.63 10.36 15.01
N ALA A 362 7.75 10.62 14.33
CA ALA A 362 7.75 11.13 12.98
C ALA A 362 7.60 9.99 11.96
N LEU A 363 6.92 10.28 10.86
CA LEU A 363 6.89 9.47 9.65
C LEU A 363 7.79 10.14 8.60
N PHE A 364 8.62 9.36 7.93
CA PHE A 364 9.64 9.88 7.02
C PHE A 364 9.45 9.37 5.58
N TRP A 365 9.85 10.20 4.63
CA TRP A 365 9.97 9.84 3.22
C TRP A 365 11.28 10.40 2.67
N HIS A 366 11.95 9.62 1.82
CA HIS A 366 13.21 10.01 1.20
C HIS A 366 13.21 9.64 -0.28
N PHE A 367 13.52 10.63 -1.12
CA PHE A 367 13.43 10.49 -2.57
C PHE A 367 14.57 11.20 -3.24
N PRO A 368 15.73 10.54 -3.36
CA PRO A 368 16.94 11.16 -3.89
C PRO A 368 17.01 11.10 -5.43
N ILE A 369 15.84 11.13 -6.08
CA ILE A 369 15.68 10.90 -7.54
C ILE A 369 14.64 11.86 -8.14
N TYR A 370 14.50 11.87 -9.47
CA TYR A 370 13.49 12.66 -10.18
C TYR A 370 12.35 11.79 -10.70
N LEU A 371 11.15 12.37 -10.76
CA LEU A 371 10.00 11.72 -11.34
C LEU A 371 9.26 12.65 -12.28
N GLN A 372 9.19 12.28 -13.57
CA GLN A 372 8.59 13.13 -14.58
C GLN A 372 7.10 13.37 -14.32
N ALA A 373 6.63 14.53 -14.77
CA ALA A 373 5.20 14.85 -14.84
C ALA A 373 4.42 13.76 -15.60
N TYR A 374 3.20 13.48 -15.15
CA TYR A 374 2.18 12.74 -15.89
C TYR A 374 1.27 13.68 -16.67
N ALA A 375 0.84 14.77 -16.04
CA ALA A 375 -0.18 15.67 -16.58
C ALA A 375 0.21 17.15 -16.45
N GLY A 376 1.50 17.45 -16.27
CA GLY A 376 2.02 18.80 -16.16
C GLY A 376 1.41 19.53 -14.97
N LYS A 377 0.84 20.71 -15.20
CA LYS A 377 0.13 21.51 -14.19
C LYS A 377 -0.99 20.74 -13.48
N ALA A 378 -1.66 19.81 -14.15
CA ALA A 378 -2.74 19.02 -13.56
C ALA A 378 -2.26 17.99 -12.53
N ASP A 379 -0.95 17.71 -12.46
CA ASP A 379 -0.41 16.89 -11.38
C ASP A 379 -0.46 17.62 -10.02
N ASP A 380 -0.62 18.95 -10.01
CA ASP A 380 -0.72 19.78 -8.79
C ASP A 380 0.48 19.57 -7.82
N SER A 381 1.64 19.24 -8.39
CA SER A 381 2.89 19.03 -7.68
C SER A 381 3.60 20.36 -7.36
N HIS A 382 4.87 20.31 -6.93
CA HIS A 382 5.64 21.51 -6.57
C HIS A 382 5.84 22.42 -7.79
N ASP A 383 6.09 21.81 -8.96
CA ASP A 383 6.18 22.46 -10.26
C ASP A 383 5.61 21.53 -11.37
N PRO A 384 5.33 22.06 -12.57
CA PRO A 384 4.68 21.28 -13.63
C PRO A 384 5.62 20.35 -14.40
N LEU A 385 6.95 20.36 -14.16
CA LEU A 385 7.88 19.48 -14.90
C LEU A 385 8.09 18.13 -14.22
N PHE A 386 7.94 18.08 -12.89
CA PHE A 386 8.16 16.88 -12.09
C PHE A 386 7.05 16.69 -11.06
N ARG A 387 6.66 15.43 -10.86
CA ARG A 387 5.75 15.06 -9.76
C ARG A 387 6.43 15.18 -8.40
N THR A 388 7.74 14.87 -8.39
CA THR A 388 8.65 15.07 -7.26
C THR A 388 10.07 15.32 -7.77
N ARG A 389 10.74 16.27 -7.13
CA ARG A 389 12.18 16.55 -7.24
C ARG A 389 12.94 15.91 -6.08
N PRO A 390 14.27 15.71 -6.20
CA PRO A 390 15.04 15.11 -5.12
C PRO A 390 14.86 15.84 -3.79
N GLY A 391 14.51 15.08 -2.74
CA GLY A 391 14.21 15.66 -1.45
C GLY A 391 13.88 14.63 -0.37
N SER A 392 13.44 15.12 0.79
CA SER A 392 12.89 14.32 1.88
C SER A 392 11.69 15.03 2.48
N ALA A 393 10.76 14.25 3.03
CA ALA A 393 9.62 14.78 3.75
C ALA A 393 9.47 14.10 5.11
N LEU A 394 8.88 14.83 6.06
CA LEU A 394 8.60 14.35 7.41
C LEU A 394 7.17 14.77 7.81
N ARG A 395 6.44 13.90 8.50
CA ARG A 395 5.21 14.26 9.21
C ARG A 395 5.37 13.96 10.70
N LYS A 396 5.09 14.93 11.57
CA LYS A 396 5.06 14.77 13.04
C LYS A 396 3.93 15.59 13.63
N GLY A 397 2.96 14.91 14.24
CA GLY A 397 1.69 15.52 14.67
C GLY A 397 0.97 16.19 13.48
N LYS A 398 0.69 17.49 13.64
CA LYS A 398 0.06 18.33 12.61
C LYS A 398 1.03 18.84 11.54
N TRP A 399 2.33 18.78 11.79
CA TRP A 399 3.33 19.39 10.92
C TRP A 399 3.76 18.44 9.81
N LYS A 400 3.78 18.94 8.58
CA LYS A 400 4.37 18.29 7.42
C LYS A 400 5.50 19.17 6.88
N PHE A 401 6.70 18.62 6.80
CA PHE A 401 7.92 19.30 6.39
C PHE A 401 8.44 18.67 5.10
N HIS A 402 8.90 19.50 4.17
CA HIS A 402 9.60 19.09 2.95
C HIS A 402 10.94 19.83 2.85
N GLU A 403 11.97 19.10 2.44
CA GLU A 403 13.28 19.62 2.07
C GLU A 403 13.61 19.18 0.63
N TYR A 404 14.01 20.11 -0.22
CA TYR A 404 14.44 19.83 -1.59
C TYR A 404 15.95 20.00 -1.73
N PHE A 405 16.60 19.05 -2.41
CA PHE A 405 18.07 18.97 -2.45
C PHE A 405 18.71 19.82 -3.55
N GLU A 406 17.96 20.29 -4.55
CA GLU A 406 18.51 21.12 -5.62
C GLU A 406 19.01 22.48 -5.09
N GLU A 407 18.21 23.16 -4.26
CA GLU A 407 18.54 24.49 -3.70
C GLU A 407 18.52 24.55 -2.17
N GLY A 408 18.11 23.48 -1.48
CA GLY A 408 17.91 23.49 -0.03
C GLY A 408 16.61 24.18 0.39
N ASP A 409 15.63 24.30 -0.50
CA ASP A 409 14.33 24.89 -0.20
C ASP A 409 13.59 24.08 0.86
N LEU A 410 13.00 24.81 1.82
CA LEU A 410 12.25 24.24 2.94
C LEU A 410 10.78 24.67 2.88
N GLU A 411 9.88 23.70 3.00
CA GLU A 411 8.45 23.92 3.12
C GLU A 411 7.92 23.32 4.42
N LEU A 412 7.02 24.05 5.09
CA LEU A 412 6.33 23.60 6.29
C LEU A 412 4.84 23.87 6.16
N TYR A 413 4.02 22.88 6.48
CA TYR A 413 2.56 22.95 6.41
C TYR A 413 1.92 22.49 7.73
N ASP A 414 0.85 23.16 8.14
CA ASP A 414 -0.02 22.73 9.25
C ASP A 414 -1.22 21.98 8.68
N LEU A 415 -1.16 20.64 8.68
CA LEU A 415 -2.17 19.78 8.06
C LEU A 415 -3.55 19.84 8.73
N ASN A 416 -3.65 20.38 9.95
CA ASN A 416 -4.96 20.55 10.61
C ASN A 416 -5.76 21.69 9.97
N HIS A 417 -5.08 22.71 9.44
CA HIS A 417 -5.70 23.89 8.83
C HIS A 417 -5.52 23.93 7.31
N ASP A 418 -4.52 23.22 6.78
CA ASP A 418 -4.15 23.20 5.38
C ASP A 418 -3.83 21.76 4.91
N PRO A 419 -4.82 20.86 4.84
CA PRO A 419 -4.63 19.49 4.35
C PRO A 419 -4.25 19.43 2.85
N GLY A 420 -4.39 20.55 2.14
CA GLY A 420 -4.00 20.69 0.75
C GLY A 420 -2.61 21.29 0.55
N GLU A 421 -1.84 21.53 1.62
CA GLU A 421 -0.44 22.01 1.54
C GLU A 421 -0.28 23.21 0.60
N ARG A 422 -1.16 24.21 0.75
CA ARG A 422 -1.24 25.41 -0.09
C ARG A 422 -0.45 26.58 0.48
N HIS A 423 -0.25 26.61 1.80
CA HIS A 423 0.37 27.73 2.50
C HIS A 423 1.65 27.27 3.19
N ASN A 424 2.79 27.50 2.56
CA ASN A 424 4.08 27.27 3.19
C ASN A 424 4.29 28.27 4.34
N VAL A 425 4.27 27.78 5.58
CA VAL A 425 4.41 28.58 6.80
C VAL A 425 5.83 28.51 7.40
N ALA A 426 6.83 27.98 6.68
CA ALA A 426 8.19 27.81 7.22
C ALA A 426 8.80 29.12 7.75
N ARG A 427 8.55 30.25 7.06
CA ARG A 427 9.02 31.58 7.51
C ARG A 427 8.26 32.12 8.72
N LEU A 428 7.03 31.65 8.95
CA LEU A 428 6.20 32.06 10.10
C LEU A 428 6.54 31.26 11.36
N TYR A 429 7.06 30.04 11.20
CA TYR A 429 7.45 29.15 12.31
C TYR A 429 8.92 28.69 12.19
N PRO A 430 9.90 29.61 12.17
CA PRO A 430 11.29 29.30 11.86
C PRO A 430 11.92 28.31 12.87
N GLU A 431 11.58 28.40 14.16
CA GLU A 431 12.05 27.46 15.17
C GLU A 431 11.54 26.04 14.90
N LYS A 432 10.27 25.90 14.52
CA LYS A 432 9.67 24.60 14.19
C LYS A 432 10.24 24.03 12.90
N THR A 433 10.48 24.87 11.90
CA THR A 433 11.17 24.48 10.66
C THR A 433 12.59 23.97 10.97
N ALA A 434 13.34 24.67 11.81
CA ALA A 434 14.69 24.26 12.19
C ALA A 434 14.70 22.94 13.00
N GLU A 435 13.76 22.76 13.93
CA GLU A 435 13.56 21.52 14.68
C GLU A 435 13.35 20.33 13.76
N LEU A 436 12.37 20.43 12.84
CA LEU A 436 12.04 19.32 11.93
C LEU A 436 13.13 19.09 10.87
N HIS A 437 13.85 20.14 10.46
CA HIS A 437 15.01 20.00 9.57
C HIS A 437 16.17 19.26 10.26
N ALA A 438 16.41 19.51 11.54
CA ALA A 438 17.40 18.77 12.31
C ALA A 438 16.98 17.30 12.48
N GLU A 439 15.71 17.03 12.79
CA GLU A 439 15.18 15.67 12.96
C GLU A 439 15.30 14.85 11.66
N ILE A 440 14.92 15.41 10.51
CA ILE A 440 15.03 14.69 9.23
C ILE A 440 16.48 14.46 8.80
N LYS A 441 17.41 15.37 9.14
CA LYS A 441 18.86 15.17 8.92
C LYS A 441 19.39 14.03 9.79
N GLN A 442 19.08 14.03 11.08
CA GLN A 442 19.49 12.98 12.00
C GLN A 442 18.95 11.60 11.56
N TRP A 443 17.70 11.55 11.11
CA TRP A 443 17.12 10.32 10.55
C TRP A 443 17.88 9.85 9.31
N ARG A 444 18.22 10.76 8.37
CA ARG A 444 19.04 10.41 7.20
C ARG A 444 20.41 9.91 7.58
N GLU A 445 21.09 10.54 8.53
CA GLU A 445 22.41 10.11 9.02
C GLU A 445 22.35 8.72 9.63
N THR A 446 21.34 8.46 10.47
CA THR A 446 21.11 7.17 11.13
C THR A 446 20.89 6.04 10.11
N LEU A 447 20.16 6.32 9.03
CA LEU A 447 19.90 5.35 7.96
C LEU A 447 20.97 5.34 6.86
N GLN A 448 21.97 6.22 6.93
CA GLN A 448 22.93 6.47 5.84
C GLN A 448 22.22 6.76 4.51
N ALA A 449 21.13 7.52 4.56
CA ALA A 449 20.30 7.85 3.41
C ALA A 449 21.08 8.77 2.43
N PRO A 450 21.24 8.36 1.16
CA PRO A 450 22.07 9.08 0.21
C PRO A 450 21.39 10.37 -0.28
N VAL A 451 22.10 11.50 -0.21
CA VAL A 451 21.63 12.78 -0.75
C VAL A 451 22.38 13.05 -2.07
N PRO A 452 21.68 13.29 -3.20
CA PRO A 452 22.35 13.64 -4.45
C PRO A 452 22.98 15.03 -4.30
N SER A 453 24.25 15.15 -4.68
CA SER A 453 25.02 16.39 -4.58
C SER A 453 25.78 16.75 -5.86
N GLU A 454 25.86 15.84 -6.82
CA GLU A 454 26.61 16.05 -8.06
C GLU A 454 25.76 16.86 -9.05
N PRO A 455 26.24 18.03 -9.53
CA PRO A 455 25.54 18.79 -10.55
C PRO A 455 25.43 18.02 -11.86
N ASN A 456 24.28 18.13 -12.53
CA ASN A 456 24.07 17.51 -13.83
C ASN A 456 24.67 18.39 -14.96
N PRO A 457 25.68 17.91 -15.70
CA PRO A 457 26.30 18.68 -16.79
C PRO A 457 25.35 18.96 -17.97
N GLU A 458 24.25 18.21 -18.09
CA GLU A 458 23.25 18.43 -19.14
C GLU A 458 22.22 19.52 -18.77
N TYR A 459 22.21 19.99 -17.52
CA TYR A 459 21.24 21.00 -17.06
C TYR A 459 21.38 22.31 -17.84
N GLN A 460 20.24 22.85 -18.30
CA GLN A 460 20.19 24.10 -19.04
C GLN A 460 19.16 25.05 -18.41
N ALA A 461 19.65 26.05 -17.67
CA ALA A 461 18.81 26.93 -16.85
C ALA A 461 17.72 27.66 -17.64
N GLU A 462 18.08 28.29 -18.77
CA GLU A 462 17.11 29.03 -19.60
C GLU A 462 16.10 28.10 -20.27
N VAL A 463 16.52 26.89 -20.66
CA VAL A 463 15.63 25.88 -21.25
C VAL A 463 14.64 25.35 -20.21
N ALA A 464 15.09 25.04 -19.00
CA ALA A 464 14.22 24.64 -17.89
C ALA A 464 13.24 25.76 -17.48
N LYS A 465 13.72 27.02 -17.41
CA LYS A 465 12.89 28.19 -17.09
C LYS A 465 11.81 28.42 -18.14
N LYS A 466 12.16 28.33 -19.43
CA LYS A 466 11.20 28.44 -20.53
C LYS A 466 10.13 27.34 -20.45
N ALA A 467 10.55 26.09 -20.27
CA ALA A 467 9.64 24.96 -20.12
C ALA A 467 8.70 25.11 -18.91
N LEU A 468 9.19 25.66 -17.79
CA LEU A 468 8.36 25.96 -16.61
C LEU A 468 7.30 27.02 -16.90
N LEU A 469 7.62 28.06 -17.68
CA LEU A 469 6.66 29.10 -18.06
C LEU A 469 5.60 28.54 -19.02
N GLU A 470 6.03 27.81 -20.05
CA GLU A 470 5.13 27.18 -21.03
C GLU A 470 4.18 26.17 -20.38
N ALA A 471 4.65 25.40 -19.39
CA ALA A 471 3.82 24.42 -18.71
C ALA A 471 2.86 25.01 -17.65
N ARG A 472 2.95 26.32 -17.37
CA ARG A 472 2.05 27.03 -16.43
C ARG A 472 0.86 27.67 -17.14
N GLU A 473 1.00 28.01 -18.41
CA GLU A 473 -0.09 28.43 -19.31
C GLU A 473 -1.05 27.26 -19.54
#